data_AF-A0A2D4JZ56-F1
#
_entry.id   AF-A0A2D4JZ56-F1
#
_cell.length_a   1.000
_cell.length_b   1.000
_cell.length_c   1.000
_cell.angle_alpha   90.00
_cell.angle_beta   90.00
_cell.angle_gamma   90.00
#
_symmetry.space_group_name_H-M   'P 1'
#
loop_
_entity.id
_entity.type
_entity.pdbx_description
1 polymer ?
#
loop_
_entity_poly.entity_id
_entity_poly.type
_entity_poly.pdbx_seq_one_letter_code
_entity_poly.pdbx_strand_id
1 'polypeptide(L)'
;MQKIKSLMTRQGLKSPQESIHDLSPLENFRIPSKEELRELREQPNDPQAQQEIINSIEEIYFSNDSFDIVKYELEKLPAVLSLQELEEYRDKLKQQQAAVSKKVADLILEKQTAYVKELERVTSLQTSLQLAAVICTNGRRYDIFLN
;
A
#
# COMPACT_ATOMS: atom_id res chain seq x y z
N MET A 1 15.72 37.66 32.45
CA MET A 1 14.69 36.62 32.25
C MET A 1 15.41 35.30 32.02
N GLN A 2 15.87 34.56 33.03
CA GLN A 2 15.19 33.53 33.84
C GLN A 2 14.29 32.52 33.08
N LYS A 3 14.86 31.32 32.92
CA LYS A 3 14.27 29.96 32.99
C LYS A 3 13.35 29.58 31.80
N ILE A 4 13.41 28.40 31.17
CA ILE A 4 13.60 27.04 31.69
C ILE A 4 14.19 26.16 30.56
N LYS A 5 15.39 25.61 30.79
CA LYS A 5 15.80 24.30 30.26
C LYS A 5 15.07 23.27 31.11
N SER A 6 14.18 22.47 30.56
CA SER A 6 13.81 21.15 31.09
C SER A 6 12.71 20.55 30.21
N LEU A 7 12.86 19.27 29.86
CA LEU A 7 11.88 18.21 30.09
C LEU A 7 11.88 17.15 28.97
N MET A 8 13.05 16.56 28.72
CA MET A 8 13.14 15.20 28.19
C MET A 8 12.93 14.21 29.35
N THR A 9 11.69 13.98 29.81
CA THR A 9 11.33 12.77 30.57
C THR A 9 9.79 12.53 30.62
N ARG A 10 9.36 11.44 29.97
CA ARG A 10 8.28 10.50 30.33
C ARG A 10 6.88 11.03 30.70
N GLN A 11 5.89 10.74 29.85
CA GLN A 11 4.70 9.95 30.21
C GLN A 11 3.89 9.64 28.95
N GLY A 12 3.60 8.35 28.71
CA GLY A 12 2.56 7.98 27.76
C GLY A 12 1.19 8.48 28.24
N LEU A 13 0.29 8.72 27.29
CA LEU A 13 -1.15 8.45 27.35
C LEU A 13 -1.85 9.09 26.13
N LYS A 14 -2.52 8.22 25.36
CA LYS A 14 -3.81 8.38 24.65
C LYS A 14 -3.96 9.50 23.62
N SER A 15 -4.07 9.08 22.36
CA SER A 15 -4.62 9.87 21.24
C SER A 15 -6.11 10.13 21.45
N PRO A 16 -6.64 11.33 21.12
CA PRO A 16 -8.07 11.63 21.20
C PRO A 16 -8.90 10.79 20.21
N GLN A 17 -10.03 10.28 20.70
CA GLN A 17 -11.12 9.75 19.89
C GLN A 17 -11.86 10.93 19.26
N GLU A 18 -11.90 10.99 17.92
CA GLU A 18 -12.97 11.67 17.21
C GLU A 18 -13.95 10.62 16.67
N SER A 19 -15.17 10.77 17.15
CA SER A 19 -16.39 10.05 16.81
C SER A 19 -16.85 10.35 15.40
N ILE A 20 -17.18 9.35 14.57
CA ILE A 20 -18.46 9.38 13.85
C ILE A 20 -18.98 7.96 13.48
N HIS A 21 -20.28 7.77 13.73
CA HIS A 21 -21.23 6.85 13.11
C HIS A 21 -21.39 5.40 13.61
N ASP A 22 -22.37 5.29 14.51
CA ASP A 22 -23.31 4.20 14.72
C ASP A 22 -24.05 3.82 13.43
N LEU A 23 -23.74 2.65 12.84
CA LEU A 23 -24.61 1.81 12.02
C LEU A 23 -24.04 0.37 11.98
N SER A 24 -24.80 -0.60 12.47
CA SER A 24 -24.59 -2.06 12.35
C SER A 24 -25.92 -2.66 11.85
N PRO A 25 -26.00 -3.81 11.15
CA PRO A 25 -25.00 -4.88 11.03
C PRO A 25 -24.79 -5.35 9.58
N LEU A 26 -23.62 -5.08 9.00
CA LEU A 26 -23.14 -5.84 7.85
C LEU A 26 -21.84 -6.54 8.27
N GLU A 27 -21.84 -7.84 8.05
CA GLU A 27 -20.89 -8.83 8.53
C GLU A 27 -19.43 -8.36 8.40
N ASN A 28 -18.74 -8.34 9.54
CA ASN A 28 -17.33 -8.64 9.74
C ASN A 28 -16.37 -8.52 8.53
N PHE A 29 -16.25 -7.35 7.91
CA PHE A 29 -14.97 -6.94 7.33
C PHE A 29 -14.04 -6.48 8.47
N ARG A 30 -13.68 -7.42 9.35
CA ARG A 30 -12.64 -7.19 10.34
C ARG A 30 -11.36 -6.97 9.54
N ILE A 31 -10.87 -5.72 9.56
CA ILE A 31 -9.51 -5.40 9.09
C ILE A 31 -8.57 -6.37 9.81
N PRO A 32 -7.82 -7.23 9.09
CA PRO A 32 -6.93 -8.18 9.71
C PRO A 32 -5.97 -7.44 10.65
N SER A 33 -5.91 -7.89 11.89
CA SER A 33 -4.97 -7.39 12.88
C SER A 33 -3.53 -7.56 12.38
N LYS A 34 -2.62 -6.74 12.89
CA LYS A 34 -1.18 -6.83 12.58
C LYS A 34 -0.62 -8.22 12.90
N GLU A 35 -1.24 -8.92 13.84
CA GLU A 35 -0.97 -10.29 14.25
C GLU A 35 -1.47 -11.31 13.22
N GLU A 36 -2.68 -11.17 12.66
CA GLU A 36 -3.18 -12.04 11.57
C GLU A 36 -2.35 -11.87 10.27
N LEU A 37 -1.88 -10.66 9.98
CA LEU A 37 -0.92 -10.40 8.89
C LEU A 37 0.45 -11.04 9.15
N ARG A 38 0.84 -11.21 10.42
CA ARG A 38 2.07 -11.92 10.80
C ARG A 38 1.90 -13.43 10.73
N GLU A 39 0.74 -13.97 11.04
CA GLU A 39 0.48 -15.41 10.92
C GLU A 39 0.45 -15.87 9.46
N LEU A 40 -0.08 -15.06 8.52
CA LEU A 40 0.05 -15.29 7.08
C LEU A 40 1.51 -15.25 6.59
N ARG A 41 2.40 -14.59 7.33
CA ARG A 41 3.83 -14.46 7.03
C ARG A 41 4.62 -15.73 7.34
N GLU A 42 4.13 -16.59 8.22
CA GLU A 42 4.88 -17.73 8.75
C GLU A 42 4.70 -19.03 7.96
N GLN A 43 3.91 -19.07 6.88
CA GLN A 43 3.98 -20.24 5.99
C GLN A 43 5.25 -20.16 5.13
N PRO A 44 6.20 -21.12 5.27
CA PRO A 44 7.30 -21.28 4.34
C PRO A 44 6.74 -21.88 3.06
N ASN A 45 5.96 -21.11 2.31
CA ASN A 45 5.53 -21.51 0.98
C ASN A 45 6.64 -21.13 0.01
N ASP A 46 7.14 -22.15 -0.68
CA ASP A 46 8.11 -22.07 -1.76
C ASP A 46 7.77 -20.88 -2.70
N PRO A 47 8.72 -19.95 -2.97
CA PRO A 47 8.51 -18.87 -3.92
C PRO A 47 8.01 -19.36 -5.29
N GLN A 48 8.42 -20.57 -5.70
CA GLN A 48 7.97 -21.15 -6.96
C GLN A 48 6.50 -21.57 -6.89
N ALA A 49 6.07 -22.24 -5.82
CA ALA A 49 4.67 -22.58 -5.59
C ALA A 49 3.77 -21.33 -5.49
N GLN A 50 4.23 -20.25 -4.86
CA GLN A 50 3.51 -18.97 -4.84
C GLN A 50 3.34 -18.38 -6.24
N GLN A 51 4.39 -18.46 -7.06
CA GLN A 51 4.33 -17.97 -8.42
C GLN A 51 3.40 -18.83 -9.29
N GLU A 52 3.37 -20.14 -9.11
CA GLU A 52 2.43 -21.05 -9.76
C GLU A 52 0.97 -20.73 -9.37
N ILE A 53 0.70 -20.46 -8.09
CA ILE A 53 -0.61 -20.01 -7.62
C ILE A 53 -1.01 -18.69 -8.29
N ILE A 54 -0.10 -17.72 -8.38
CA ILE A 54 -0.37 -16.45 -9.06
C ILE A 54 -0.61 -16.65 -10.55
N ASN A 55 0.18 -17.51 -11.20
CA ASN A 55 0.03 -17.83 -12.62
C ASN A 55 -1.26 -18.62 -12.91
N SER A 56 -1.86 -19.26 -11.90
CA SER A 56 -3.15 -19.94 -12.02
C SER A 56 -4.36 -18.99 -12.01
N ILE A 57 -4.14 -17.70 -11.66
CA ILE A 57 -5.21 -16.69 -11.65
C ILE A 57 -5.58 -16.35 -13.09
N GLU A 58 -6.87 -16.36 -13.38
CA GLU A 58 -7.35 -16.08 -14.73
C GLU A 58 -7.03 -14.65 -15.16
N GLU A 59 -6.55 -14.49 -16.39
CA GLU A 59 -6.12 -13.18 -16.88
C GLU A 59 -7.25 -12.15 -16.93
N ILE A 60 -8.50 -12.63 -16.98
CA ILE A 60 -9.71 -11.81 -17.01
C ILE A 60 -9.82 -10.90 -15.78
N TYR A 61 -9.30 -11.31 -14.62
CA TYR A 61 -9.29 -10.48 -13.40
C TYR A 61 -8.36 -9.27 -13.50
N PHE A 62 -7.43 -9.22 -14.47
CA PHE A 62 -6.53 -8.07 -14.69
C PHE A 62 -7.08 -7.07 -15.71
N SER A 63 -8.26 -7.31 -16.29
CA SER A 63 -8.88 -6.43 -17.28
C SER A 63 -9.52 -5.21 -16.61
N ASN A 64 -9.08 -4.00 -16.97
CA ASN A 64 -9.21 -2.85 -16.06
C ASN A 64 -10.50 -2.02 -16.19
N ASP A 65 -11.27 -2.07 -17.28
CA ASP A 65 -12.21 -0.96 -17.55
C ASP A 65 -13.71 -1.31 -17.64
N SER A 66 -14.12 -2.58 -17.64
CA SER A 66 -15.56 -2.92 -17.68
C SER A 66 -15.92 -4.32 -17.15
N PHE A 67 -15.01 -4.97 -16.44
CA PHE A 67 -15.22 -6.34 -15.98
C PHE A 67 -15.89 -6.37 -14.61
N ASP A 68 -17.11 -6.91 -14.56
CA ASP A 68 -17.82 -7.14 -13.30
C ASP A 68 -17.40 -8.50 -12.73
N ILE A 69 -16.40 -8.44 -11.85
CA ILE A 69 -15.82 -9.60 -11.16
C ILE A 69 -16.90 -10.36 -10.38
N VAL A 70 -17.80 -9.64 -9.72
CA VAL A 70 -18.83 -10.27 -8.88
C VAL A 70 -19.80 -11.05 -9.76
N LYS A 71 -20.24 -10.44 -10.87
CA LYS A 71 -21.12 -11.11 -11.84
C LYS A 71 -20.45 -12.33 -12.46
N TYR A 72 -19.17 -12.25 -12.81
CA TYR A 72 -18.43 -13.36 -13.40
C TYR A 72 -18.35 -14.59 -12.47
N GLU A 73 -18.07 -14.37 -11.18
CA GLU A 73 -18.01 -15.48 -10.23
C GLU A 73 -19.39 -16.08 -9.95
N LEU A 74 -20.44 -15.25 -9.93
CA LEU A 74 -21.81 -15.72 -9.75
C LEU A 74 -22.29 -16.56 -10.94
N GLU A 75 -21.88 -16.21 -12.17
CA GLU A 75 -22.20 -16.98 -13.38
C GLU A 75 -21.47 -18.33 -13.46
N LYS A 76 -20.33 -18.48 -12.77
CA LYS A 76 -19.58 -19.75 -12.69
C LYS A 76 -20.18 -20.75 -11.71
N LEU A 77 -21.07 -20.32 -10.82
CA LEU A 77 -21.63 -21.20 -9.81
C LEU A 77 -22.51 -22.28 -10.46
N PRO A 78 -22.33 -23.56 -10.09
CA PRO A 78 -23.16 -24.63 -10.60
C PRO A 78 -24.61 -24.49 -10.13
N ALA A 79 -25.56 -24.95 -10.96
CA ALA A 79 -27.00 -24.92 -10.63
C ALA A 79 -27.36 -25.77 -9.40
N VAL A 80 -26.55 -26.78 -9.09
CA VAL A 80 -26.61 -27.55 -7.84
C VAL A 80 -25.41 -27.16 -7.00
N LEU A 81 -25.65 -26.43 -5.91
CA LEU A 81 -24.60 -25.99 -5.00
C LEU A 81 -24.31 -27.08 -3.98
N SER A 82 -23.08 -27.59 -3.97
CA SER A 82 -22.57 -28.38 -2.86
C SER A 82 -21.78 -27.47 -1.91
N LEU A 83 -22.02 -27.61 -0.59
CA LEU A 83 -21.30 -26.82 0.41
C LEU A 83 -19.79 -27.07 0.34
N GLN A 84 -19.40 -28.32 0.13
CA GLN A 84 -17.99 -28.72 0.09
C GLN A 84 -17.25 -28.09 -1.09
N GLU A 85 -17.81 -28.13 -2.31
CA GLU A 85 -17.14 -27.52 -3.48
C GLU A 85 -17.07 -26.00 -3.35
N LEU A 86 -18.10 -25.37 -2.73
CA LEU A 86 -18.10 -23.93 -2.48
C LEU A 86 -17.03 -23.53 -1.46
N GLU A 87 -16.84 -24.32 -0.40
CA GLU A 87 -15.78 -24.11 0.58
C GLU A 87 -14.40 -24.29 -0.04
N GLU A 88 -14.20 -25.34 -0.83
CA GLU A 88 -12.94 -25.57 -1.56
C GLU A 88 -12.64 -24.43 -2.53
N TYR A 89 -13.66 -23.94 -3.24
CA TYR A 89 -13.52 -22.82 -4.16
C TYR A 89 -13.20 -21.51 -3.43
N ARG A 90 -13.88 -21.22 -2.32
CA ARG A 90 -13.55 -20.09 -1.43
C ARG A 90 -12.11 -20.19 -0.92
N ASP A 91 -11.67 -21.37 -0.52
CA ASP A 91 -10.35 -21.57 0.05
C ASP A 91 -9.25 -21.41 -1.01
N LYS A 92 -9.50 -21.83 -2.26
CA LYS A 92 -8.65 -21.51 -3.42
C LYS A 92 -8.52 -20.01 -3.65
N LEU A 93 -9.64 -19.28 -3.66
CA LEU A 93 -9.62 -17.81 -3.83
C LEU A 93 -8.86 -17.12 -2.70
N LYS A 94 -9.05 -17.55 -1.44
CA LYS A 94 -8.28 -17.04 -0.30
C LYS A 94 -6.79 -17.31 -0.44
N GLN A 95 -6.41 -18.49 -0.93
CA GLN A 95 -5.01 -18.84 -1.16
C GLN A 95 -4.38 -17.97 -2.26
N GLN A 96 -5.10 -17.76 -3.38
CA GLN A 96 -4.68 -16.85 -4.45
C GLN A 96 -4.53 -15.41 -3.93
N GLN A 97 -5.49 -14.92 -3.17
CA GLN A 97 -5.44 -13.59 -2.56
C GLN A 97 -4.24 -13.45 -1.61
N ALA A 98 -3.94 -14.47 -0.79
CA ALA A 98 -2.79 -14.45 0.11
C ALA A 98 -1.46 -14.42 -0.66
N ALA A 99 -1.34 -15.21 -1.74
CA ALA A 99 -0.15 -15.23 -2.59
C ALA A 99 0.07 -13.88 -3.29
N VAL A 100 -0.98 -13.29 -3.85
CA VAL A 100 -0.92 -11.95 -4.48
C VAL A 100 -0.57 -10.88 -3.45
N SER A 101 -1.22 -10.88 -2.29
CA SER A 101 -0.99 -9.90 -1.22
C SER A 101 0.46 -9.94 -0.74
N LYS A 102 1.01 -11.13 -0.56
CA LYS A 102 2.42 -11.32 -0.18
C LYS A 102 3.35 -10.79 -1.28
N LYS A 103 3.13 -11.18 -2.53
CA LYS A 103 3.96 -10.73 -3.67
C LYS A 103 3.96 -9.21 -3.82
N VAL A 104 2.79 -8.58 -3.67
CA VAL A 104 2.65 -7.12 -3.72
C VAL A 104 3.38 -6.48 -2.54
N ALA A 105 3.26 -7.01 -1.33
CA ALA A 105 3.98 -6.50 -0.17
C ALA A 105 5.51 -6.58 -0.36
N ASP A 106 6.01 -7.70 -0.89
CA ASP A 106 7.43 -7.88 -1.17
C ASP A 106 7.93 -6.89 -2.24
N LEU A 107 7.15 -6.71 -3.32
CA LEU A 107 7.44 -5.72 -4.37
C LEU A 107 7.45 -4.30 -3.82
N ILE A 108 6.48 -3.93 -2.96
CA ILE A 108 6.43 -2.62 -2.32
C ILE A 108 7.70 -2.41 -1.49
N LEU A 109 8.10 -3.38 -0.67
CA LEU A 109 9.28 -3.28 0.18
C LEU A 109 10.57 -3.16 -0.64
N GLU A 110 10.69 -3.91 -1.73
CA GLU A 110 11.81 -3.85 -2.67
C GLU A 110 11.90 -2.47 -3.34
N LYS A 111 10.77 -1.96 -3.86
CA LYS A 111 10.74 -0.69 -4.59
C LYS A 111 10.76 0.53 -3.69
N GLN A 112 10.42 0.41 -2.41
CA GLN A 112 10.37 1.54 -1.46
C GLN A 112 11.70 2.29 -1.38
N THR A 113 12.82 1.56 -1.28
CA THR A 113 14.14 2.21 -1.17
C THR A 113 14.56 2.90 -2.45
N ALA A 114 14.26 2.31 -3.61
CA ALA A 114 14.52 2.93 -4.91
C ALA A 114 13.67 4.19 -5.11
N TYR A 115 12.40 4.13 -4.73
CA TYR A 115 11.48 5.26 -4.78
C TYR A 115 11.96 6.42 -3.89
N VAL A 116 12.37 6.15 -2.66
CA VAL A 116 12.91 7.18 -1.74
C VAL A 116 14.15 7.85 -2.32
N LYS A 117 15.10 7.06 -2.85
CA LYS A 117 16.30 7.61 -3.51
C LYS A 117 15.95 8.49 -4.70
N GLU A 118 14.96 8.10 -5.48
CA GLU A 118 14.53 8.89 -6.63
C GLU A 118 13.86 10.21 -6.19
N LEU A 119 13.09 10.18 -5.11
CA LEU A 119 12.48 11.37 -4.52
C LEU A 119 13.55 12.35 -3.98
N GLU A 120 14.60 11.83 -3.34
CA GLU A 120 15.76 12.62 -2.91
C GLU A 120 16.49 13.25 -4.11
N ARG A 121 16.68 12.48 -5.19
CA ARG A 121 17.30 12.96 -6.43
C ARG A 121 16.49 14.10 -7.07
N VAL A 122 15.17 13.94 -7.17
CA VAL A 122 14.25 14.98 -7.68
C VAL A 122 14.34 16.24 -6.83
N THR A 123 14.36 16.10 -5.49
CA THR A 123 14.46 17.24 -4.57
C THR A 123 15.79 17.97 -4.69
N SER A 124 16.90 17.23 -4.82
CA SER A 124 18.23 17.80 -5.05
C SER A 124 18.31 18.58 -6.36
N LEU A 125 17.74 18.02 -7.44
CA LEU A 125 17.68 18.68 -8.73
C LEU A 125 16.84 19.96 -8.67
N GLN A 126 15.68 19.92 -8.02
CA GLN A 126 14.82 21.08 -7.83
C GLN A 126 15.53 22.19 -7.05
N THR A 127 16.26 21.85 -5.99
CA THR A 127 17.06 22.80 -5.20
C THR A 127 18.16 23.45 -6.04
N SER A 128 18.87 22.64 -6.84
CA SER A 128 19.95 23.11 -7.72
C SER A 128 19.42 24.07 -8.79
N LEU A 129 18.27 23.74 -9.38
CA LEU A 129 17.60 24.58 -10.37
C LEU A 129 17.13 25.91 -9.76
N GLN A 130 16.55 25.89 -8.56
CA GLN A 130 16.15 27.09 -7.84
C GLN A 130 17.35 28.00 -7.55
N LEU A 131 18.47 27.42 -7.10
CA LEU A 131 19.70 28.17 -6.86
C LEU A 131 20.21 28.82 -8.15
N ALA A 132 20.27 28.07 -9.24
CA ALA A 132 20.68 28.60 -10.54
C ALA A 132 19.77 29.75 -11.00
N ALA A 133 18.46 29.60 -10.85
CA ALA A 133 17.48 30.64 -11.20
C ALA A 133 17.68 31.93 -10.38
N VAL A 134 17.97 31.81 -9.08
CA VAL A 134 18.29 32.95 -8.20
C VAL A 134 19.59 33.62 -8.62
N ILE A 135 20.65 32.85 -8.90
CA ILE A 135 21.94 33.38 -9.37
C ILE A 135 21.75 34.15 -10.68
N CYS A 136 21.07 33.56 -11.66
CA CYS A 136 20.80 34.22 -12.95
C CYS A 136 19.96 35.49 -12.78
N THR A 137 18.99 35.48 -11.88
CA THR A 137 18.14 36.65 -11.61
C THR A 137 18.92 37.78 -10.94
N ASN A 138 19.75 37.45 -9.96
CA ASN A 138 20.62 38.42 -9.31
C ASN A 138 21.69 38.97 -10.27
N GLY A 139 22.32 38.10 -11.06
CA GLY A 139 23.30 38.51 -12.08
C GLY A 139 22.71 39.51 -13.08
N ARG A 140 21.53 39.20 -13.66
CA ARG A 140 20.82 40.14 -14.56
C ARG A 140 20.49 41.47 -13.89
N ARG A 141 20.12 41.45 -12.60
CA ARG A 141 19.85 42.67 -11.86
C ARG A 141 21.10 43.54 -11.75
N TYR A 142 22.24 42.97 -11.38
CA TYR A 142 23.50 43.73 -11.28
C TYR A 142 23.97 44.30 -12.63
N ASP A 143 23.79 43.55 -13.72
CA ASP A 143 24.20 43.99 -15.07
C ASP A 143 23.42 45.21 -15.58
N ILE A 144 22.16 45.34 -15.15
CA ILE A 144 21.31 46.51 -15.43
C ILE A 144 21.72 47.74 -14.61
N PHE A 145 22.34 47.56 -13.44
CA PHE A 145 22.80 48.67 -12.59
C PHE A 145 24.19 49.22 -12.99
N LEU A 146 24.92 48.51 -13.85
CA LEU A 146 26.28 48.87 -14.28
C LEU A 146 26.33 49.48 -15.70
N ASN A 147 25.20 49.57 -16.41
CA ASN A 147 25.02 50.31 -17.67
C ASN A 147 24.08 51.49 -17.45
#